data_AF-A0A2V7D0W9-F1
#
_entry.id   AF-A0A2V7D0W9-F1
#
_cell.length_a   1.000
_cell.length_b   1.000
_cell.length_c   1.000
_cell.angle_alpha   90.00
_cell.angle_beta   90.00
_cell.angle_gamma   90.00
#
_symmetry.space_group_name_H-M   'P 1'
#
loop_
_entity.id
_entity.type
_entity.pdbx_description
1 polymer ?
#
loop_
_entity_poly.entity_id
_entity_poly.type
_entity_poly.pdbx_seq_one_letter_code
_entity_poly.pdbx_strand_id
1 'polypeptide(L)' 'METILLYGWPMLFAWVFADQAGIPIPVVPLLLGAGALAGGQRLSLSFAIALAVAASLVADLAWYAVGRRHGLR' A
#
# COMPACT_ATOMS: atom_id res chain seq x y z
N MET A 1 3.99 -19.86 -9.83
CA MET A 1 3.34 -18.62 -10.30
C MET A 1 2.25 -18.12 -9.35
N GLU A 2 1.62 -19.00 -8.57
CA GLU A 2 0.56 -18.63 -7.61
C GLU A 2 1.06 -17.86 -6.38
N THR A 3 2.26 -18.17 -5.88
CA THR A 3 2.85 -17.55 -4.68
C THR A 3 3.12 -16.05 -4.81
N ILE A 4 3.49 -15.56 -6.00
CA ILE A 4 3.75 -14.13 -6.22
C ILE A 4 2.46 -13.31 -6.18
N LEU A 5 1.32 -13.87 -6.63
CA LEU A 5 0.04 -13.18 -6.57
C LEU A 5 -0.57 -13.26 -5.18
N LEU A 6 -0.49 -14.43 -4.53
CA LEU A 6 -1.01 -14.63 -3.18
C LEU A 6 -0.30 -13.77 -2.13
N TYR A 7 1.02 -13.58 -2.25
CA TYR A 7 1.79 -12.76 -1.30
C TYR A 7 2.07 -11.35 -1.81
N GLY A 8 2.20 -11.12 -3.12
CA GLY A 8 2.58 -9.81 -3.67
C GLY A 8 1.54 -8.72 -3.46
N TRP A 9 0.25 -9.03 -3.63
CA TRP A 9 -0.81 -8.02 -3.44
C TRP A 9 -1.01 -7.67 -1.96
N PRO A 10 -1.19 -8.62 -1.03
CA PRO A 10 -1.34 -8.29 0.39
C PRO A 10 -0.09 -7.61 0.95
N MET A 11 1.11 -8.01 0.50
CA MET A 11 2.35 -7.40 0.94
C MET A 11 2.48 -5.96 0.46
N LEU A 12 2.13 -5.67 -0.81
CA LEU A 12 2.11 -4.29 -1.32
C LEU A 12 1.12 -3.41 -0.54
N PHE A 13 -0.09 -3.92 -0.26
CA PHE A 13 -1.07 -3.21 0.55
C PHE A 13 -0.55 -2.93 1.97
N ALA A 14 -0.04 -3.96 2.66
CA ALA A 14 0.44 -3.84 4.03
C ALA A 14 1.63 -2.88 4.14
N TRP A 15 2.54 -2.91 3.16
CA TRP A 15 3.72 -2.05 3.14
C TRP A 15 3.35 -0.57 2.93
N VAL A 16 2.44 -0.29 1.99
CA VAL A 16 1.93 1.08 1.76
C VAL A 16 1.12 1.58 2.95
N PHE A 17 0.27 0.73 3.53
CA PHE A 17 -0.48 1.07 4.73
C PHE A 17 0.44 1.41 5.90
N ALA A 18 1.50 0.63 6.13
CA ALA A 18 2.44 0.85 7.21
C ALA A 18 3.23 2.16 7.05
N ASP A 19 3.69 2.45 5.83
CA ASP A 19 4.34 3.72 5.50
C ASP A 19 3.40 4.92 5.76
N GLN A 20 2.16 4.85 5.28
CA GLN A 20 1.15 5.89 5.48
C GLN A 20 0.66 6.00 6.93
N ALA A 21 0.77 4.91 7.70
CA ALA A 21 0.48 4.92 9.14
C ALA A 21 1.58 5.62 9.96
N GLY A 22 2.69 6.05 9.34
CA GLY A 22 3.78 6.76 9.99
C GLY A 22 4.92 5.85 10.45
N ILE A 23 4.93 4.58 10.03
CA ILE A 23 6.08 3.69 10.25
C ILE A 23 7.12 4.03 9.19
N PRO A 24 8.37 4.39 9.56
CA PRO A 24 9.38 4.82 8.61
C PRO A 24 9.93 3.61 7.83
N ILE A 25 9.22 3.18 6.78
CA ILE A 25 9.58 2.05 5.94
C ILE A 25 9.78 2.54 4.51
N PRO A 26 10.88 2.18 3.82
CA PRO A 26 11.08 2.60 2.44
C PRO A 26 10.08 1.93 1.49
N VAL A 27 9.02 2.64 1.08
CA VAL A 27 7.99 2.17 0.14
C VAL A 27 8.43 2.25 -1.32
N VAL A 28 9.28 3.24 -1.64
CA VAL A 28 9.71 3.55 -3.02
C VAL A 28 10.37 2.34 -3.72
N PRO A 29 11.32 1.60 -3.11
CA PRO A 29 11.92 0.44 -3.77
C PRO A 29 10.93 -0.68 -4.07
N LEU A 30 9.92 -0.86 -3.21
CA LEU A 30 8.90 -1.89 -3.37
C LEU A 30 7.95 -1.55 -4.53
N LEU A 31 7.55 -0.28 -4.65
CA LEU A 31 6.76 0.20 -5.79
C LEU A 31 7.54 0.12 -7.11
N LEU A 32 8.84 0.45 -7.10
CA LEU A 32 9.71 0.31 -8.27
C LEU A 32 9.84 -1.16 -8.69
N GLY A 33 10.02 -2.08 -7.74
CA GLY A 33 10.04 -3.52 -8.00
C GLY A 33 8.70 -4.04 -8.55
N ALA A 34 7.58 -3.58 -8.01
CA ALA A 34 6.24 -3.90 -8.51
C ALA A 34 6.03 -3.38 -9.94
N GLY A 35 6.48 -2.16 -10.24
CA GLY A 35 6.45 -1.57 -11.59
C GLY A 35 7.32 -2.34 -12.59
N ALA A 36 8.52 -2.75 -12.19
CA ALA A 36 9.41 -3.56 -13.02
C ALA A 36 8.79 -4.94 -13.34
N LEU A 37 8.14 -5.58 -12.37
CA LEU A 37 7.41 -6.83 -12.57
C LEU A 37 6.16 -6.67 -13.43
N ALA A 38 5.50 -5.51 -13.35
CA ALA A 38 4.36 -5.18 -14.19
C ALA A 38 4.73 -5.00 -15.67
N GLY A 39 5.91 -4.41 -15.95
CA GLY A 39 6.47 -4.33 -17.30
C GLY A 39 6.68 -5.69 -17.97
N GLY A 40 6.83 -6.77 -17.19
CA GLY A 40 6.94 -8.15 -17.67
C GLY A 40 5.61 -8.88 -17.87
N GLN A 41 4.45 -8.19 -17.89
CA GLN A 41 3.09 -8.78 -17.96
C GLN A 41 2.74 -9.71 -16.77
N ARG A 42 3.48 -9.62 -15.65
CA ARG A 42 3.28 -10.50 -14.48
C ARG A 42 2.38 -9.91 -13.40
N LEU A 43 2.24 -8.59 -13.37
CA LEU A 43 1.38 -7.84 -12.44
C LEU A 43 0.70 -6.71 -13.22
N SER A 44 -0.59 -6.47 -12.97
CA SER A 44 -1.27 -5.30 -13.54
C SER A 44 -0.82 -4.05 -12.81
N LEU A 45 -0.13 -3.14 -13.51
CA LEU A 45 0.32 -1.86 -12.95
C LEU A 45 -0.87 -1.05 -12.42
N SER A 46 -1.96 -1.03 -13.18
CA SER A 46 -3.20 -0.34 -12.82
C SER A 46 -3.77 -0.88 -11.49
N PHE A 47 -3.73 -2.20 -11.30
CA PHE A 47 -4.18 -2.84 -10.07
C PHE A 47 -3.24 -2.53 -8.89
N ALA A 48 -1.92 -2.53 -9.12
CA ALA A 48 -0.95 -2.14 -8.10
C ALA A 48 -1.15 -0.70 -7.61
N ILE A 49 -1.38 0.24 -8.54
CA ILE A 49 -1.66 1.64 -8.22
C ILE A 49 -2.98 1.75 -7.44
N ALA A 50 -4.04 1.10 -7.90
CA ALA A 50 -5.33 1.12 -7.21
C ALA A 50 -5.21 0.58 -5.77
N LEU A 51 -4.43 -0.50 -5.58
CA LEU A 51 -4.21 -1.11 -4.28
C LEU A 51 -3.39 -0.20 -3.34
N ALA A 52 -2.35 0.45 -3.86
CA ALA A 52 -1.57 1.43 -3.10
C ALA A 52 -2.44 2.62 -2.66
N VAL A 53 -3.24 3.18 -3.57
CA VAL A 53 -4.17 4.28 -3.26
C VAL A 53 -5.18 3.86 -2.20
N ALA A 54 -5.76 2.66 -2.30
CA ALA A 54 -6.68 2.14 -1.31
C ALA A 54 -6.02 2.01 0.07
N ALA A 55 -4.78 1.50 0.14
CA ALA A 55 -4.03 1.40 1.39
C ALA A 55 -3.79 2.77 2.03
N SER A 56 -3.39 3.77 1.23
CA SER A 56 -3.21 5.15 1.71
C SER A 56 -4.50 5.75 2.26
N LEU A 57 -5.61 5.62 1.53
CA LEU A 57 -6.90 6.15 1.99
C LEU A 57 -7.36 5.49 3.29
N VAL A 58 -7.15 4.19 3.47
CA VAL A 58 -7.50 3.49 4.70
C VAL A 58 -6.66 4.00 5.87
N ALA A 59 -5.36 4.21 5.68
CA ALA A 59 -4.48 4.80 6.70
C ALA A 59 -4.92 6.23 7.07
N ASP A 60 -5.18 7.07 6.08
CA ASP A 60 -5.60 8.47 6.29
C ASP A 60 -6.95 8.54 7.01
N LEU A 61 -7.91 7.69 6.63
CA LEU A 61 -9.22 7.62 7.28
C LEU A 61 -9.10 7.09 8.71
N ALA A 62 -8.22 6.12 8.97
CA ALA A 62 -7.94 5.65 10.32
C ALA A 62 -7.37 6.77 11.20
N TRP A 63 -6.37 7.50 10.69
CA TRP A 63 -5.79 8.65 11.40
C TRP A 63 -6.79 9.77 11.61
N TYR A 64 -7.59 10.07 10.61
CA TYR A 64 -8.64 11.07 10.71
C TYR A 64 -9.71 10.69 11.73
N ALA A 65 -10.10 9.41 11.78
CA ALA A 65 -11.05 8.91 12.79
C ALA A 65 -10.47 8.98 14.21
N VAL A 66 -9.20 8.62 14.39
CA VAL A 66 -8.48 8.76 15.66
C VAL A 66 -8.40 10.25 16.06
N GLY A 67 -7.93 11.12 15.16
CA GLY A 67 -7.85 12.56 15.39
C GLY A 67 -9.20 13.20 15.70
N ARG A 68 -10.28 12.80 15.01
CA ARG A 68 -11.64 13.28 15.29
C ARG A 68 -12.15 12.85 16.66
N ARG A 69 -11.85 11.62 17.11
CA ARG A 69 -12.26 11.13 18.43
C ARG A 69 -11.47 11.76 19.57
N HIS A 70 -10.20 12.08 19.34
CA HIS A 70 -9.30 12.61 20.36
C HIS A 70 -9.17 14.15 20.36
N GLY A 71 -9.55 14.84 19.28
CA GLY A 71 -9.44 16.29 19.10
C GLY A 71 -10.59 17.13 19.68
N LEU A 72 -11.53 16.52 20.42
CA LEU A 72 -12.58 17.22 21.18
C LEU A 72 -12.16 17.52 22.63
N ARG A 73 -10.86 17.73 22.87
CA ARG A 73 -10.30 18.13 24.18
C ARG A 73 -9.30 19.25 24.02
#